data_AF-A0A6L8HFF8-F1
#
_entry.id   AF-A0A6L8HFF8-F1
#
_cell.length_a   1.000
_cell.length_b   1.000
_cell.length_c   1.000
_cell.angle_alpha   90.00
_cell.angle_beta   90.00
_cell.angle_gamma   90.00
#
_symmetry.space_group_name_H-M   'P 1'
#
loop_
_entity.id
_entity.type
_entity.pdbx_description
1 polymer ?
#
loop_
_entity_poly.entity_id
_entity_poly.type
_entity_poly.pdbx_seq_one_letter_code
_entity_poly.pdbx_strand_id
1 'polypeptide(L)'
;MTAIRLAATTLFTFVALTWDITGVIAQTIVESESPRESDLVLADEPVVRVGMLDGPVEYLFGNITGAVRLNDGSVVVADEQGHEVRLFNARGGHVWTSGREGEGPGEYQGLWLLRECQGVTVTV
;
A
#
# COMPACT_ATOMS: atom_id res chain seq x y z
N MET A 1 14.56 26.30 -12.44
CA MET A 1 13.57 26.31 -13.54
C MET A 1 12.47 25.31 -13.19
N THR A 2 11.25 25.83 -13.02
CA THR A 2 9.91 25.20 -12.99
C THR A 2 9.70 23.86 -12.27
N ALA A 3 9.09 23.91 -11.07
CA ALA A 3 8.48 22.76 -10.40
C ALA A 3 7.06 22.53 -10.93
N ILE A 4 6.77 21.28 -11.32
CA ILE A 4 5.43 20.86 -11.78
C ILE A 4 4.61 20.47 -10.55
N ARG A 5 3.48 21.17 -10.33
CA ARG A 5 2.50 20.80 -9.30
C ARG A 5 1.49 19.83 -9.89
N LEU A 6 1.37 18.64 -9.30
CA LEU A 6 0.33 17.66 -9.66
C LEU A 6 -0.81 17.76 -8.64
N ALA A 7 -2.00 18.08 -9.13
CA ALA A 7 -3.24 18.00 -8.36
C ALA A 7 -3.88 16.63 -8.67
N ALA A 8 -3.96 15.75 -7.67
CA ALA A 8 -4.68 14.49 -7.79
C ALA A 8 -5.88 14.52 -6.84
N THR A 9 -7.08 14.63 -7.42
CA THR A 9 -8.35 14.59 -6.71
C THR A 9 -8.87 13.16 -6.77
N THR A 10 -9.03 12.49 -5.63
CA THR A 10 -9.84 11.27 -5.57
C THR A 10 -10.68 11.29 -4.30
N LEU A 11 -11.98 11.39 -4.49
CA LEU A 11 -13.02 11.44 -3.46
C LEU A 11 -13.45 9.99 -3.13
N PHE A 12 -13.49 9.61 -1.85
CA PHE A 12 -14.17 8.38 -1.43
C PHE A 12 -15.23 8.74 -0.37
N THR A 13 -16.48 8.37 -0.63
CA THR A 13 -17.65 8.70 0.23
C THR A 13 -18.13 7.44 0.94
N PHE A 14 -18.32 7.50 2.27
CA PHE A 14 -18.98 6.44 3.05
C PHE A 14 -20.17 7.03 3.81
N VAL A 15 -21.32 6.33 3.81
CA VAL A 15 -22.57 6.75 4.46
C VAL A 15 -22.97 5.69 5.48
N ALA A 16 -23.21 6.10 6.73
CA ALA A 16 -23.83 5.25 7.75
C ALA A 16 -25.26 5.73 8.02
N LEU A 17 -26.25 4.82 7.98
CA LEU A 17 -27.67 5.11 8.19
C LEU A 17 -28.15 4.49 9.50
N THR A 18 -28.74 5.28 10.39
CA THR A 18 -29.58 4.77 11.50
C THR A 18 -31.04 4.94 11.11
N TRP A 19 -31.83 3.87 11.22
CA TRP A 19 -33.23 3.83 10.81
C TRP A 19 -34.12 4.56 11.83
N ASP A 20 -34.62 5.74 11.45
CA ASP A 20 -35.82 6.33 12.04
C ASP A 20 -36.71 6.84 10.89
N ILE A 21 -37.93 6.31 10.81
CA ILE A 21 -38.79 6.38 9.61
C ILE A 21 -39.65 7.64 9.51
N THR A 22 -39.42 8.67 10.34
CA THR A 22 -40.23 9.91 10.29
C THR A 22 -39.49 11.24 10.42
N GLY A 23 -38.16 11.24 10.56
CA GLY A 23 -37.38 12.48 10.67
C GLY A 23 -36.34 12.59 9.58
N VAL A 24 -36.37 13.66 8.78
CA VAL A 24 -35.22 14.04 7.95
C VAL A 24 -34.04 14.28 8.90
N ILE A 25 -33.14 13.33 9.01
CA ILE A 25 -31.94 13.44 9.83
C ILE A 25 -30.98 14.34 9.08
N ALA A 26 -30.70 15.52 9.62
CA ALA A 26 -29.66 16.39 9.07
C ALA A 26 -28.33 15.63 9.09
N GLN A 27 -27.81 15.32 7.91
CA GLN A 27 -26.48 14.73 7.79
C GLN A 27 -25.45 15.81 8.11
N THR A 28 -24.72 15.66 9.22
CA THR A 28 -23.56 16.50 9.50
C THR A 28 -22.39 15.92 8.74
N ILE A 29 -21.94 16.64 7.72
CA ILE A 29 -20.67 16.34 7.05
C ILE A 29 -19.56 16.87 7.96
N VAL A 30 -18.78 15.96 8.53
CA VAL A 30 -17.53 16.31 9.21
C VAL A 30 -16.44 16.30 8.15
N GLU A 31 -16.03 17.49 7.71
CA GLU A 31 -14.85 17.64 6.88
C GLU A 31 -13.62 17.45 7.77
N SER A 32 -13.01 16.27 7.70
CA SER A 32 -11.68 16.08 8.28
C SER A 32 -10.68 16.71 7.33
N GLU A 33 -9.99 17.77 7.78
CA GLU A 33 -8.77 18.19 7.11
C GLU A 33 -7.75 17.07 7.32
N SER A 34 -7.57 16.19 6.34
CA SER A 34 -6.39 15.31 6.30
C SER A 34 -5.17 16.17 6.60
N PRO A 35 -4.22 15.74 7.45
CA PRO A 35 -3.03 16.53 7.73
C PRO A 35 -2.38 16.91 6.40
N ARG A 36 -2.52 18.19 6.03
CA ARG A 36 -1.89 18.76 4.85
C ARG A 36 -0.45 19.00 5.25
N GLU A 37 0.33 17.93 5.33
CA GLU A 37 1.76 18.04 5.59
C GLU A 37 2.38 18.67 4.34
N SER A 38 2.34 20.00 4.31
CA SER A 38 2.64 20.84 3.16
C SER A 38 4.14 20.97 2.92
N ASP A 39 4.95 20.44 3.85
CA ASP A 39 6.40 20.63 3.91
C ASP A 39 7.18 19.34 3.57
N LEU A 40 6.52 18.30 3.04
CA LEU A 40 7.20 17.09 2.62
C LEU A 40 8.07 17.37 1.38
N VAL A 41 9.39 17.34 1.57
CA VAL A 41 10.38 17.37 0.49
C VAL A 41 10.88 15.95 0.24
N LEU A 42 10.76 15.48 -1.00
CA LEU A 42 11.35 14.21 -1.40
C LEU A 42 12.88 14.35 -1.44
N ALA A 43 13.59 13.38 -0.88
CA ALA A 43 15.04 13.29 -1.04
C ALA A 43 15.40 13.05 -2.52
N ASP A 44 16.54 13.60 -2.95
CA ASP A 44 17.05 13.41 -4.33
C ASP A 44 17.40 11.95 -4.62
N GLU A 45 17.76 11.19 -3.59
CA GLU A 45 18.07 9.77 -3.68
C GLU A 45 17.14 8.93 -2.79
N PRO A 46 16.67 7.77 -3.27
CA PRO A 46 15.88 6.86 -2.45
C PRO A 46 16.76 6.22 -1.38
N VAL A 47 16.22 6.10 -0.17
CA VAL A 47 16.90 5.43 0.96
C VAL A 47 17.10 3.93 0.69
N VAL A 48 16.18 3.32 -0.07
CA VAL A 48 16.25 1.91 -0.47
C VAL A 48 15.64 1.76 -1.86
N ARG A 49 16.23 0.88 -2.67
CA ARG A 49 15.70 0.46 -3.97
C ARG A 49 15.38 -1.03 -3.88
N VAL A 50 14.14 -1.37 -4.22
CA VAL A 50 13.67 -2.76 -4.32
C VAL A 50 13.15 -2.94 -5.75
N GLY A 51 13.62 -4.00 -6.40
CA GLY A 51 13.25 -4.34 -7.76
C GLY A 51 14.33 -4.05 -8.80
N MET A 52 14.28 -4.79 -9.90
CA MET A 52 15.16 -4.70 -11.06
C MET A 52 14.36 -4.92 -12.34
N LEU A 53 14.83 -4.38 -13.46
CA LEU A 53 14.22 -4.62 -14.78
C LEU A 53 14.76 -5.90 -15.43
N ASP A 54 16.03 -6.20 -15.16
CA ASP A 54 16.74 -7.40 -15.60
C ASP A 54 17.63 -7.85 -14.44
N GLY A 55 17.49 -9.10 -14.03
CA GLY A 55 18.10 -9.60 -12.79
C GLY A 55 17.42 -10.86 -12.24
N PRO A 56 17.74 -11.23 -10.98
CA PRO A 56 17.15 -12.39 -10.33
C PRO A 56 15.63 -12.23 -10.15
N VAL A 57 14.89 -13.34 -10.27
CA VAL A 57 13.43 -13.36 -10.31
C VAL A 57 12.79 -12.73 -9.07
N GLU A 58 13.43 -12.84 -7.90
CA GLU A 58 12.95 -12.26 -6.65
C GLU A 58 12.91 -10.72 -6.67
N TYR A 59 13.61 -10.07 -7.61
CA TYR A 59 13.58 -8.63 -7.84
C TYR A 59 12.79 -8.21 -9.08
N LEU A 60 12.28 -9.16 -9.87
CA LEU A 60 11.45 -8.86 -11.04
C LEU A 60 9.99 -8.79 -10.61
N PHE A 61 9.31 -7.69 -10.93
CA PHE A 61 7.90 -7.47 -10.62
C PHE A 61 7.08 -7.30 -11.88
N GLY A 62 5.89 -7.92 -11.92
CA GLY A 62 4.97 -7.78 -13.02
C GLY A 62 3.99 -6.61 -12.84
N ASN A 63 3.25 -6.62 -11.73
CA ASN A 63 2.24 -5.61 -11.42
C ASN A 63 2.20 -5.33 -9.90
N ILE A 64 2.91 -4.28 -9.46
CA ILE A 64 2.95 -3.92 -8.05
C ILE A 64 1.65 -3.22 -7.66
N THR A 65 0.88 -3.83 -6.76
CA THR A 65 -0.39 -3.26 -6.27
C THR A 65 -0.25 -2.63 -4.88
N GLY A 66 0.85 -2.87 -4.18
CA GLY A 66 1.16 -2.18 -2.94
C GLY A 66 2.55 -2.48 -2.41
N ALA A 67 3.07 -1.53 -1.65
CA ALA A 67 4.31 -1.68 -0.89
C ALA A 67 4.14 -1.04 0.50
N VAL A 68 4.65 -1.72 1.52
CA VAL A 68 4.57 -1.29 2.93
C VAL A 68 5.95 -1.38 3.53
N ARG A 69 6.40 -0.29 4.19
CA ARG A 69 7.63 -0.30 4.99
C ARG A 69 7.27 -0.54 6.45
N LEU A 70 7.81 -1.61 7.03
CA LEU A 70 7.59 -1.98 8.43
C LEU A 70 8.50 -1.17 9.37
N ASN A 71 8.21 -1.23 10.67
CA ASN A 71 8.94 -0.49 11.71
C ASN A 71 10.44 -0.81 11.80
N ASP A 72 10.85 -2.03 11.44
CA ASP A 72 12.27 -2.44 11.39
C ASP A 72 12.97 -1.98 10.09
N GLY A 73 12.25 -1.25 9.23
CA GLY A 73 12.72 -0.73 7.96
C GLY A 73 12.61 -1.71 6.80
N SER A 74 12.22 -2.96 7.04
CA SER A 74 11.94 -3.95 5.99
C SER A 74 10.75 -3.51 5.14
N VAL A 75 10.66 -4.04 3.92
CA VAL A 75 9.66 -3.65 2.92
C VAL A 75 8.94 -4.90 2.43
N VAL A 76 7.61 -4.89 2.53
CA VAL A 76 6.74 -5.90 1.94
C VAL A 76 6.18 -5.35 0.64
N VAL A 77 6.26 -6.13 -0.44
CA VAL A 77 5.73 -5.77 -1.77
C VAL A 77 4.74 -6.84 -2.20
N ALA A 78 3.58 -6.41 -2.71
CA ALA A 78 2.60 -7.28 -3.35
C ALA A 78 2.72 -7.15 -4.87
N ASP A 79 2.98 -8.28 -5.54
CA ASP A 79 3.01 -8.41 -7.00
C ASP A 79 1.81 -9.24 -7.46
N GLU A 80 0.84 -8.56 -8.05
CA GLU A 80 -0.42 -9.17 -8.46
C GLU A 80 -0.23 -10.12 -9.63
N GLN A 81 0.60 -9.78 -10.62
CA GLN A 81 0.88 -10.68 -11.74
C GLN A 81 1.62 -11.94 -11.28
N GLY A 82 2.51 -11.81 -10.30
CA GLY A 82 3.19 -12.95 -9.70
C GLY A 82 2.30 -13.76 -8.75
N HIS A 83 1.15 -13.22 -8.32
CA HIS A 83 0.37 -13.73 -7.20
C HIS A 83 1.24 -13.94 -5.96
N GLU A 84 2.13 -12.99 -5.67
CA GLU A 84 3.16 -13.12 -4.65
C GLU A 84 3.22 -11.90 -3.73
N VAL A 85 3.50 -12.16 -2.46
CA VAL A 85 3.93 -11.18 -1.48
C VAL A 85 5.38 -11.48 -1.12
N ARG A 86 6.24 -10.46 -1.22
CA ARG A 86 7.68 -10.59 -1.00
C ARG A 86 8.14 -9.66 0.11
N LEU A 87 8.97 -10.18 1.02
CA LEU A 87 9.65 -9.39 2.07
C LEU A 87 11.10 -9.12 1.67
N PHE A 88 11.50 -7.86 1.79
CA PHE A 88 12.87 -7.39 1.64
C PHE A 88 13.33 -6.78 2.96
N ASN A 89 14.58 -7.02 3.34
CA ASN A 89 15.17 -6.38 4.52
C ASN A 89 15.37 -4.87 4.28
N ALA A 90 15.77 -4.14 5.32
CA ALA A 90 15.96 -2.68 5.26
C ALA A 90 17.01 -2.19 4.25
N ARG A 91 17.83 -3.09 3.69
CA ARG A 91 18.83 -2.81 2.64
C ARG A 91 18.35 -3.21 1.24
N GLY A 92 17.10 -3.68 1.11
CA GLY A 92 16.51 -4.14 -0.13
C GLY A 92 16.89 -5.56 -0.52
N GLY A 93 17.56 -6.33 0.34
CA GLY A 93 17.84 -7.74 0.07
C GLY A 93 16.61 -8.62 0.31
N HIS A 94 16.29 -9.51 -0.63
CA HIS A 94 15.19 -10.46 -0.49
C HIS A 94 15.34 -11.35 0.75
N VAL A 95 14.23 -11.57 1.46
CA VAL A 95 14.16 -12.40 2.69
C VAL A 95 13.28 -13.61 2.45
N TRP A 96 12.05 -13.41 1.97
CA TRP A 96 11.14 -14.52 1.64
C TRP A 96 10.05 -14.08 0.65
N THR A 97 9.44 -15.08 0.01
CA THR A 97 8.28 -14.96 -0.89
C THR A 97 7.20 -15.94 -0.45
N SER A 98 5.94 -15.51 -0.45
CA SER A 98 4.77 -16.38 -0.29
C SER A 98 3.72 -16.01 -1.30
N GLY A 99 2.94 -16.99 -1.71
CA GLY A 99 1.92 -16.81 -2.73
C GLY A 99 2.14 -17.66 -3.94
N ARG A 100 1.03 -17.92 -4.61
CA ARG A 100 0.90 -18.38 -6.00
C ARG A 100 -0.55 -18.19 -6.39
N GLU A 101 -0.84 -18.30 -7.68
CA GLU A 101 -2.21 -18.31 -8.17
C GLU A 101 -3.01 -19.48 -7.55
N GLY A 102 -4.23 -19.21 -7.08
CA GLY A 102 -5.16 -20.25 -6.63
C GLY A 102 -6.11 -19.81 -5.51
N GLU A 103 -6.78 -20.78 -4.89
CA GLU A 103 -7.85 -20.61 -3.89
C GLU A 103 -7.52 -21.26 -2.54
N GLY A 104 -6.43 -22.02 -2.44
CA GLY A 104 -5.99 -22.71 -1.23
C GLY A 104 -5.28 -21.80 -0.23
N PRO A 105 -4.96 -22.32 0.97
CA PRO A 105 -4.20 -21.57 1.97
C PRO A 105 -2.85 -21.07 1.43
N GLY A 106 -2.64 -19.77 1.49
CA GLY A 106 -1.44 -19.11 0.95
C GLY A 106 -1.43 -18.93 -0.57
N GLU A 107 -2.55 -19.20 -1.25
CA GLU A 107 -2.76 -18.87 -2.67
C GLU A 107 -3.61 -17.60 -2.80
N TYR A 108 -3.46 -16.91 -3.92
CA TYR A 108 -4.15 -15.65 -4.20
C TYR A 108 -4.75 -15.68 -5.60
N GLN A 109 -6.02 -15.31 -5.74
CA GLN A 109 -6.63 -15.06 -7.06
C GLN A 109 -6.35 -13.64 -7.58
N GLY A 110 -6.02 -12.71 -6.68
CA GLY A 110 -5.67 -11.35 -7.01
C GLY A 110 -5.24 -10.58 -5.77
N LEU A 111 -4.25 -9.70 -5.93
CA LEU A 111 -3.72 -8.84 -4.87
C LEU A 111 -4.08 -7.39 -5.18
N TRP A 112 -5.10 -6.85 -4.53
CA TRP A 112 -5.65 -5.52 -4.86
C TRP A 112 -5.06 -4.40 -4.02
N LEU A 113 -4.77 -4.70 -2.76
CA LEU A 113 -4.36 -3.73 -1.77
C LEU A 113 -3.50 -4.41 -0.72
N LEU A 114 -2.32 -3.85 -0.48
CA LEU A 114 -1.49 -4.18 0.66
C LEU A 114 -1.51 -2.99 1.62
N ARG A 115 -1.93 -3.24 2.87
CA ARG A 115 -1.91 -2.22 3.93
C ARG A 115 -1.32 -2.79 5.21
N GLU A 116 -0.56 -1.98 5.89
CA GLU A 116 -0.18 -2.24 7.27
C GLU A 116 -1.38 -2.01 8.19
N CYS A 117 -1.63 -2.97 9.09
CA CYS A 117 -2.43 -2.74 10.27
C CYS A 117 -1.48 -2.36 11.40
N GLN A 118 -1.45 -1.08 11.78
CA GLN A 118 -0.57 -0.61 12.84
C GLN A 118 -0.78 -1.39 14.15
N GLY A 119 0.31 -1.76 14.81
CA GLY A 119 0.28 -2.45 16.11
C GLY A 119 0.35 -3.97 16.06
N VAL A 120 0.48 -4.59 14.89
CA VAL A 120 0.68 -6.05 14.74
C VAL A 120 2.09 -6.34 14.22
N THR A 121 2.82 -7.24 14.88
CA THR A 121 4.15 -7.70 14.43
C THR A 121 3.98 -8.90 13.50
N VAL A 122 4.59 -8.86 12.32
CA VAL A 122 4.68 -10.03 11.44
C VAL A 122 5.85 -10.90 11.90
N THR A 123 5.55 -12.02 12.56
CA THR A 123 6.54 -13.09 12.82
C THR A 123 6.41 -14.16 11.75
N VAL A 124 7.53 -14.46 11.10
CA VAL A 124 7.69 -15.57 10.14
C VAL A 124 8.07 -16.83 10.90
#